data_AF-A0A7W4BXI7-F1
#
_entry.id   AF-A0A7W4BXI7-F1
#
_cell.length_a   1.000
_cell.length_b   1.000
_cell.length_c   1.000
_cell.angle_alpha   90.00
_cell.angle_beta   90.00
_cell.angle_gamma   90.00
#
_symmetry.space_group_name_H-M   'P 1'
#
loop_
_entity.id
_entity.type
_entity.pdbx_description
1 polymer ?
#
loop_
_entity_poly.entity_id
_entity_poly.type
_entity_poly.pdbx_seq_one_letter_code
_entity_poly.pdbx_strand_id
1 'polypeptide(L)'
;MWRKLMVLTSLCLCSTANADLRHYVASLENSAWRIGENNPIECRLEHDIPDYGRAVFTSNAGKALNLHFTLDMWLKPDAVTKATLISRAPSWRPGHNSKEITQLTYNKQFNGEVPKKAAWSMLNELSQGMEPTFYYADWYNHNAKIAVGLSSANFGGKYREFRACLANLLPYSFDDIAFTVLNYQEGGVELTRFSSQQLQKIQRYLSFDPEVELVLIDAYTDSYGGRSVNQKVSDKRADSVKDILIASGIPKDRIHTSGHGEKRHVTGNDLAEERKMNRRVVIKITKPI
;
A
#
# COMPACT_ATOMS: atom_id res chain seq x y z
N MET A 1 77.21 41.57 13.84
CA MET A 1 75.93 41.87 14.52
C MET A 1 74.87 42.12 13.47
N TRP A 2 73.65 41.63 13.73
CA TRP A 2 72.40 41.81 12.97
C TRP A 2 72.28 41.10 11.61
N ARG A 3 71.20 40.39 11.27
CA ARG A 3 70.13 39.69 11.99
C ARG A 3 69.44 38.90 10.86
N LYS A 4 69.49 37.56 10.90
CA LYS A 4 68.81 36.70 9.90
C LYS A 4 67.29 36.79 10.13
N LEU A 5 66.54 37.28 9.14
CA LEU A 5 65.08 37.17 9.09
C LEU A 5 64.74 36.14 8.00
N MET A 6 64.60 34.87 8.39
CA MET A 6 64.03 33.85 7.52
C MET A 6 62.51 34.03 7.52
N VAL A 7 61.97 34.55 6.42
CA VAL A 7 60.53 34.55 6.15
C VAL A 7 60.16 33.15 5.68
N LEU A 8 59.59 32.35 6.58
CA LEU A 8 58.99 31.05 6.24
C LEU A 8 57.63 31.31 5.57
N THR A 9 57.61 31.40 4.24
CA THR A 9 56.36 31.31 3.47
C THR A 9 55.82 29.89 3.55
N SER A 10 54.92 29.65 4.50
CA SER A 10 54.12 28.43 4.57
C SER A 10 53.16 28.41 3.37
N LEU A 11 53.54 27.68 2.33
CA LEU A 11 52.65 27.36 1.21
C LEU A 11 51.58 26.40 1.73
N CYS A 12 50.40 26.93 2.07
CA CYS A 12 49.25 26.11 2.43
C CYS A 12 48.75 25.40 1.16
N LEU A 13 49.25 24.19 0.91
CA LEU A 13 48.71 23.29 -0.10
C LEU A 13 47.32 22.85 0.37
N CYS A 14 46.28 23.53 -0.11
CA CYS A 14 44.91 23.04 0.00
C CYS A 14 44.77 21.79 -0.85
N SER A 15 45.03 20.61 -0.28
CA SER A 15 44.64 19.34 -0.87
C SER A 15 43.12 19.29 -0.96
N THR A 16 42.56 19.44 -2.16
CA THR A 16 41.16 19.20 -2.43
C THR A 16 40.90 17.70 -2.30
N ALA A 17 40.43 17.26 -1.13
CA ALA A 17 39.87 15.92 -0.98
C ALA A 17 38.58 15.86 -1.80
N ASN A 18 38.65 15.26 -2.99
CA ASN A 18 37.46 14.96 -3.78
C ASN A 18 36.71 13.82 -3.07
N ALA A 19 35.66 14.14 -2.34
CA ALA A 19 34.69 13.14 -1.91
C ALA A 19 33.93 12.67 -3.16
N ASP A 20 34.07 11.40 -3.53
CA ASP A 20 33.34 10.80 -4.65
C ASP A 20 31.85 10.76 -4.27
N LEU A 21 31.07 11.69 -4.85
CA LEU A 21 29.62 11.77 -4.67
C LEU A 21 28.94 11.32 -5.96
N ARG A 22 28.33 10.13 -5.92
CA ARG A 22 27.54 9.61 -7.04
C ARG A 22 26.11 10.11 -6.93
N HIS A 23 25.60 10.63 -8.04
CA HIS A 23 24.29 11.27 -8.09
C HIS A 23 23.38 10.55 -9.08
N TYR A 24 22.25 10.03 -8.60
CA TYR A 24 21.25 9.32 -9.39
C TYR A 24 19.95 10.10 -9.37
N VAL A 25 19.67 10.85 -10.44
CA VAL A 25 18.46 11.64 -10.62
C VAL A 25 18.08 11.68 -12.09
N ALA A 26 16.78 11.60 -12.36
CA ALA A 26 16.25 11.82 -13.69
C ALA A 26 16.41 13.30 -14.11
N SER A 27 17.06 13.53 -15.25
CA SER A 27 17.06 14.80 -15.97
C SER A 27 15.65 15.20 -16.41
N LEU A 28 15.51 16.43 -16.91
CA LEU A 28 14.24 16.95 -17.42
C LEU A 28 13.65 16.07 -18.55
N GLU A 29 14.51 15.48 -19.38
CA GLU A 29 14.13 14.70 -20.55
C GLU A 29 13.74 13.26 -20.23
N ASN A 30 14.41 12.64 -19.25
CA ASN A 30 14.17 11.25 -18.88
C ASN A 30 13.26 11.09 -17.63
N SER A 31 12.85 12.20 -17.00
CA SER A 31 11.91 12.16 -15.88
C SER A 31 10.51 11.72 -16.33
N ALA A 32 10.22 10.45 -16.11
CA ALA A 32 8.92 9.84 -16.38
C ALA A 32 8.21 9.53 -15.06
N TRP A 33 7.06 10.18 -14.86
CA TRP A 33 6.10 9.81 -13.81
C TRP A 33 4.96 9.03 -14.44
N ARG A 34 4.52 7.96 -13.78
CA ARG A 34 3.39 7.13 -14.24
C ARG A 34 2.48 6.73 -13.09
N ILE A 35 1.23 6.47 -13.44
CA ILE A 35 0.29 5.82 -12.54
C ILE A 35 0.43 4.32 -12.78
N GLY A 36 0.91 3.60 -11.77
CA GLY A 36 1.01 2.14 -11.81
C GLY A 36 -0.36 1.50 -11.61
N GLU A 37 -1.11 1.96 -10.61
CA GLU A 37 -2.44 1.49 -10.27
C GLU A 37 -3.38 2.67 -10.03
N ASN A 38 -4.61 2.56 -10.56
CA ASN A 38 -5.64 3.59 -10.46
C ASN A 38 -7.02 2.97 -10.29
N ASN A 39 -7.27 2.41 -9.10
CA ASN A 39 -8.54 1.78 -8.81
C ASN A 39 -8.98 2.09 -7.36
N PRO A 40 -10.24 1.79 -6.98
CA PRO A 40 -10.73 2.08 -5.64
C PRO A 40 -10.11 1.27 -4.50
N ILE A 41 -9.26 0.27 -4.77
CA ILE A 41 -8.57 -0.53 -3.75
C ILE A 41 -7.09 -0.15 -3.58
N GLU A 42 -6.48 0.42 -4.61
CA GLU A 42 -5.09 0.83 -4.64
C GLU A 42 -4.84 1.99 -5.62
N CYS A 43 -4.06 2.96 -5.16
CA CYS A 43 -3.48 4.02 -5.97
C CYS A 43 -1.96 3.91 -5.89
N ARG A 44 -1.28 3.86 -7.04
CA ARG A 44 0.18 3.78 -7.12
C ARG A 44 0.75 4.80 -8.09
N LEU A 45 1.66 5.64 -7.61
CA LEU A 45 2.40 6.62 -8.39
C LEU A 45 3.88 6.24 -8.41
N GLU A 46 4.44 6.12 -9.61
CA GLU A 46 5.80 5.62 -9.80
C GLU A 46 6.67 6.63 -10.56
N HIS A 47 7.97 6.60 -10.24
CA HIS A 47 9.00 7.36 -10.94
C HIS A 47 10.25 6.49 -11.11
N ASP A 48 10.71 6.36 -12.35
CA ASP A 48 11.97 5.66 -12.64
C ASP A 48 13.17 6.57 -12.35
N ILE A 49 14.18 6.02 -11.68
CA ILE A 49 15.45 6.68 -11.39
C ILE A 49 16.52 5.96 -12.22
N PRO A 50 17.08 6.63 -13.25
CA PRO A 50 18.08 6.03 -14.12
C PRO A 50 19.25 5.41 -13.35
N ASP A 51 19.68 4.23 -13.79
CA ASP A 51 20.82 3.47 -13.26
C ASP A 51 20.72 3.10 -11.76
N TYR A 52 19.52 3.18 -11.18
CA TYR A 52 19.34 2.99 -9.75
C TYR A 52 18.13 2.11 -9.40
N GLY A 53 16.94 2.46 -9.89
CA GLY A 53 15.72 1.76 -9.49
C GLY A 53 14.46 2.58 -9.72
N ARG A 54 13.47 2.39 -8.84
CA ARG A 54 12.16 3.05 -8.94
C ARG A 54 11.70 3.56 -7.59
N ALA A 55 11.12 4.76 -7.61
CA ALA A 55 10.43 5.34 -6.47
C ALA A 55 8.93 5.09 -6.60
N VAL A 56 8.32 4.51 -5.58
CA VAL A 56 6.91 4.11 -5.61
C VAL A 56 6.18 4.70 -4.42
N PHE A 57 5.11 5.45 -4.69
CA PHE A 57 4.15 5.90 -3.69
C PHE A 57 2.88 5.08 -3.81
N THR A 58 2.50 4.38 -2.75
CA THR A 58 1.33 3.51 -2.74
C THR A 58 0.37 3.93 -1.63
N SER A 59 -0.92 3.91 -1.94
CA SER A 59 -1.99 4.06 -0.96
C SER A 59 -3.06 3.01 -1.23
N ASN A 60 -3.45 2.28 -0.19
CA ASN A 60 -4.45 1.22 -0.28
C ASN A 60 -5.76 1.66 0.38
N ALA A 61 -6.87 1.03 -0.03
CA ALA A 61 -8.16 1.24 0.60
C ALA A 61 -8.14 0.86 2.09
N GLY A 62 -8.88 1.63 2.90
CA GLY A 62 -8.89 1.48 4.34
C GLY A 62 -9.67 2.58 5.04
N LYS A 63 -9.87 2.41 6.35
CA LYS A 63 -10.62 3.37 7.19
C LYS A 63 -9.96 4.74 7.28
N ALA A 64 -8.64 4.78 7.15
CA ALA A 64 -7.86 6.01 7.20
C ALA A 64 -6.88 6.05 6.02
N LEU A 65 -6.69 7.26 5.48
CA LEU A 65 -5.76 7.49 4.38
C LEU A 65 -4.34 7.10 4.80
N ASN A 66 -3.77 6.09 4.16
CA ASN A 66 -2.37 5.69 4.31
C ASN A 66 -1.54 6.20 3.12
N LEU A 67 -0.22 6.22 3.29
CA LEU A 67 0.71 6.48 2.20
C LEU A 67 2.02 5.80 2.56
N HIS A 68 2.41 4.87 1.72
CA HIS A 68 3.65 4.14 1.79
C HIS A 68 4.55 4.60 0.65
N PHE A 69 5.83 4.74 0.95
CA PHE A 69 6.83 4.99 -0.08
C PHE A 69 7.90 3.92 0.00
N THR A 70 8.26 3.37 -1.15
CA THR A 70 9.37 2.44 -1.29
C THR A 70 10.33 2.94 -2.36
N LEU A 71 11.62 2.80 -2.07
CA LEU A 71 12.69 2.93 -3.04
C LEU A 71 13.13 1.53 -3.47
N ASP A 72 12.61 1.08 -4.60
CA ASP A 72 12.85 -0.24 -5.17
C ASP A 72 14.17 -0.19 -5.95
N MET A 73 15.26 -0.50 -5.24
CA MET A 73 16.61 -0.50 -5.77
C MET A 73 16.89 -1.77 -6.59
N TRP A 74 17.53 -1.63 -7.75
CA TRP A 74 17.96 -2.80 -8.53
C TRP A 74 19.07 -3.59 -7.83
N LEU A 75 19.99 -2.86 -7.18
CA LEU A 75 21.00 -3.44 -6.30
C LEU A 75 20.61 -3.15 -4.86
N LYS A 76 20.37 -4.18 -4.05
CA LYS A 76 19.96 -4.00 -2.65
C LYS A 76 21.16 -3.76 -1.73
N PRO A 77 20.96 -3.03 -0.61
CA PRO A 77 21.99 -2.86 0.40
C PRO A 77 22.47 -4.19 1.00
N ASP A 78 23.78 -4.38 1.01
CA ASP A 78 24.45 -5.52 1.68
C ASP A 78 24.75 -5.22 3.17
N ALA A 79 24.66 -3.94 3.56
CA ALA A 79 24.87 -3.46 4.92
C ALA A 79 23.73 -2.54 5.40
N VAL A 80 23.52 -2.50 6.71
CA VAL A 80 22.62 -1.53 7.34
C VAL A 80 23.20 -0.14 7.11
N THR A 81 22.44 0.73 6.45
CA THR A 81 22.93 2.03 6.00
C THR A 81 22.03 3.13 6.52
N LYS A 82 22.61 4.12 7.19
CA LYS A 82 21.88 5.32 7.59
C LYS A 82 21.76 6.24 6.38
N ALA A 83 20.53 6.65 6.09
CA ALA A 83 20.21 7.58 5.02
C ALA A 83 19.58 8.85 5.57
N THR A 84 19.83 9.97 4.93
CA THR A 84 19.19 11.26 5.25
C THR A 84 18.37 11.70 4.06
N LEU A 85 17.11 12.04 4.29
CA LEU A 85 16.21 12.55 3.26
C LEU A 85 16.14 14.07 3.37
N ILE A 86 16.54 14.76 2.31
CA ILE A 86 16.64 16.22 2.25
C ILE A 86 15.88 16.72 1.02
N SER A 87 15.03 17.73 1.20
CA SER A 87 14.48 18.51 0.09
C SER A 87 15.51 19.53 -0.35
N ARG A 88 15.91 19.50 -1.63
CA ARG A 88 16.83 20.48 -2.19
C ARG A 88 16.25 21.16 -3.43
N ALA A 89 16.75 22.34 -3.73
CA ALA A 89 16.39 23.02 -4.96
C ALA A 89 17.05 22.28 -6.14
N PRO A 90 16.33 22.07 -7.27
CA PRO A 90 16.93 21.46 -8.45
C PRO A 90 17.99 22.40 -9.05
N SER A 91 18.91 21.84 -9.85
CA SER A 91 20.05 22.57 -10.43
C SER A 91 19.68 23.83 -11.22
N TRP A 92 18.49 23.85 -11.83
CA TRP A 92 17.96 24.96 -12.63
C TRP A 92 17.17 26.01 -11.82
N ARG A 93 16.91 25.78 -10.52
CA ARG A 93 16.38 26.79 -9.58
C ARG A 93 17.30 26.97 -8.37
N PRO A 94 18.51 27.52 -8.54
CA PRO A 94 19.39 27.78 -7.41
C PRO A 94 18.80 28.84 -6.47
N GLY A 95 19.21 28.83 -5.19
CA GLY A 95 18.92 29.90 -4.23
C GLY A 95 17.93 29.57 -3.11
N HIS A 96 17.34 28.38 -3.08
CA HIS A 96 16.53 27.92 -1.95
C HIS A 96 17.34 27.02 -1.02
N ASN A 97 17.20 27.23 0.31
CA ASN A 97 17.87 26.43 1.32
C ASN A 97 17.37 24.97 1.27
N SER A 98 18.31 24.03 1.39
CA SER A 98 17.97 22.63 1.60
C SER A 98 17.30 22.44 2.96
N LYS A 99 16.25 21.64 3.01
CA LYS A 99 15.49 21.33 4.23
C LYS A 99 15.56 19.83 4.50
N GLU A 100 16.08 19.44 5.65
CA GLU A 100 16.03 18.05 6.09
C GLU A 100 14.57 17.64 6.36
N ILE A 101 14.13 16.55 5.74
CA ILE A 101 12.79 15.99 5.93
C ILE A 101 12.84 15.00 7.11
N THR A 102 13.76 14.03 7.06
CA THR A 102 13.92 13.01 8.10
C THR A 102 15.20 12.20 7.92
N GLN A 103 15.57 11.44 8.94
CA GLN A 103 16.62 10.43 8.89
C GLN A 103 16.00 9.04 8.83
N LEU A 104 16.61 8.16 8.04
CA LEU A 104 16.13 6.83 7.72
C LEU A 104 17.23 5.82 8.01
N THR A 105 16.83 4.60 8.32
CA THR A 105 17.75 3.47 8.44
C THR A 105 17.32 2.40 7.46
N TYR A 106 18.17 2.10 6.50
CA TYR A 106 17.97 1.00 5.57
C TYR A 106 18.53 -0.27 6.17
N ASN A 107 17.67 -1.27 6.33
CA ASN A 107 18.07 -2.58 6.81
C ASN A 107 18.55 -3.44 5.63
N LYS A 108 19.35 -4.47 5.94
CA LYS A 108 19.79 -5.45 4.92
C LYS A 108 18.56 -6.03 4.23
N GLN A 109 18.60 -6.14 2.90
CA GLN A 109 17.57 -6.78 2.06
C GLN A 109 16.21 -6.05 1.95
N PHE A 110 15.97 -4.97 2.71
CA PHE A 110 14.76 -4.16 2.63
C PHE A 110 14.89 -3.01 1.63
N ASN A 111 13.78 -2.64 1.01
CA ASN A 111 13.70 -1.46 0.16
C ASN A 111 13.74 -0.20 1.05
N GLY A 112 14.11 0.94 0.47
CA GLY A 112 14.22 2.19 1.21
C GLY A 112 12.84 2.74 1.59
N GLU A 113 12.24 2.20 2.64
CA GLU A 113 10.92 2.59 3.13
C GLU A 113 10.98 3.96 3.83
N VAL A 114 9.95 4.77 3.58
CA VAL A 114 9.81 6.09 4.21
C VAL A 114 8.52 6.15 5.03
N PRO A 115 8.57 6.64 6.28
CA PRO A 115 7.39 6.80 7.11
C PRO A 115 6.34 7.72 6.45
N LYS A 116 5.06 7.43 6.68
CA LYS A 116 3.90 8.15 6.11
C LYS A 116 4.06 9.68 6.07
N LYS A 117 4.42 10.30 7.20
CA LYS A 117 4.55 11.77 7.29
C LYS A 117 5.65 12.30 6.36
N ALA A 118 6.78 11.60 6.29
CA ALA A 118 7.88 11.97 5.40
C ALA A 118 7.52 11.74 3.93
N ALA A 119 6.80 10.66 3.59
CA ALA A 119 6.30 10.43 2.24
C ALA A 119 5.35 11.55 1.77
N TRP A 120 4.45 12.02 2.65
CA TRP A 120 3.60 13.18 2.35
C TRP A 120 4.41 14.47 2.16
N SER A 121 5.42 14.69 3.00
CA SER A 121 6.35 15.81 2.82
C SER A 121 7.03 15.73 1.45
N MET A 122 7.50 14.56 1.01
CA MET A 122 8.12 14.41 -0.31
C MET A 122 7.18 14.81 -1.45
N LEU A 123 5.92 14.34 -1.44
CA LEU A 123 4.93 14.73 -2.45
C LEU A 123 4.67 16.24 -2.45
N ASN A 124 4.62 16.86 -1.28
CA ASN A 124 4.46 18.31 -1.16
C ASN A 124 5.67 19.06 -1.74
N GLU A 125 6.89 18.65 -1.39
CA GLU A 125 8.13 19.26 -1.90
C GLU A 125 8.24 19.10 -3.43
N LEU A 126 7.95 17.92 -3.97
CA LEU A 126 7.87 17.68 -5.42
C LEU A 126 6.84 18.59 -6.11
N SER A 127 5.68 18.80 -5.49
CA SER A 127 4.63 19.69 -6.04
C SER A 127 5.06 21.15 -6.11
N GLN A 128 5.99 21.56 -5.24
CA GLN A 128 6.59 22.89 -5.22
C GLN A 128 7.79 23.00 -6.18
N GLY A 129 8.14 21.90 -6.86
CA GLY A 129 9.26 21.84 -7.78
C GLY A 129 10.60 21.50 -7.12
N MET A 130 10.60 21.16 -5.84
CA MET A 130 11.79 20.73 -5.11
C MET A 130 12.12 19.27 -5.41
N GLU A 131 13.33 18.86 -5.06
CA GLU A 131 13.88 17.53 -5.34
C GLU A 131 14.20 16.82 -4.02
N PRO A 132 13.30 15.99 -3.48
CA PRO A 132 13.61 15.12 -2.35
C PRO A 132 14.75 14.17 -2.73
N THR A 133 15.82 14.19 -1.96
CA THR A 133 17.07 13.46 -2.22
C THR A 133 17.51 12.68 -0.99
N PHE A 134 17.74 11.39 -1.17
CA PHE A 134 18.29 10.47 -0.19
C PHE A 134 19.82 10.50 -0.26
N TYR A 135 20.47 10.73 0.87
CA TYR A 135 21.92 10.73 1.01
C TYR A 135 22.36 9.61 1.93
N TYR A 136 23.28 8.76 1.48
CA TYR A 136 23.83 7.68 2.29
C TYR A 136 25.23 7.27 1.81
N ALA A 137 25.96 6.50 2.61
CA ALA A 137 27.29 6.00 2.23
C ALA A 137 27.18 4.74 1.36
N ASP A 138 28.02 4.61 0.34
CA ASP A 138 28.11 3.39 -0.48
C ASP A 138 28.54 2.19 0.40
N TRP A 139 27.91 1.04 0.16
CA TRP A 139 28.13 -0.18 0.94
C TRP A 139 29.49 -0.81 0.63
N TYR A 140 29.98 -0.66 -0.61
CA TYR A 140 31.28 -1.21 -1.03
C TYR A 140 32.42 -0.21 -0.81
N ASN A 141 32.13 1.08 -0.87
CA ASN A 141 33.11 2.15 -0.66
C ASN A 141 32.60 3.16 0.37
N HIS A 142 32.95 2.97 1.63
CA HIS A 142 32.50 3.82 2.73
C HIS A 142 32.93 5.30 2.60
N ASN A 143 33.91 5.60 1.75
CA ASN A 143 34.34 6.97 1.46
C ASN A 143 33.52 7.63 0.35
N ALA A 144 32.79 6.86 -0.44
CA ALA A 144 31.88 7.36 -1.46
C ALA A 144 30.50 7.61 -0.86
N LYS A 145 29.91 8.75 -1.23
CA LYS A 145 28.53 9.09 -0.87
C LYS A 145 27.65 8.88 -2.09
N ILE A 146 26.44 8.39 -1.84
CA ILE A 146 25.41 8.23 -2.86
C ILE A 146 24.29 9.21 -2.55
N ALA A 147 23.82 9.89 -3.58
CA ALA A 147 22.70 10.80 -3.55
C ALA A 147 21.68 10.39 -4.61
N VAL A 148 20.48 10.03 -4.17
CA VAL A 148 19.39 9.53 -5.02
C VAL A 148 18.22 10.49 -4.90
N GLY A 149 17.88 11.19 -5.97
CA GLY A 149 16.84 12.22 -5.94
C GLY A 149 15.63 11.90 -6.81
N LEU A 150 14.51 12.48 -6.45
CA LEU A 150 13.26 12.39 -7.20
C LEU A 150 13.02 13.69 -7.95
N SER A 151 13.02 13.62 -9.27
CA SER A 151 12.86 14.80 -10.12
C SER A 151 11.42 15.29 -10.10
N SER A 152 11.23 16.61 -9.92
CA SER A 152 9.91 17.25 -9.99
C SER A 152 9.42 17.48 -11.44
N ALA A 153 10.28 17.21 -12.42
CA ALA A 153 9.93 17.29 -13.84
C ALA A 153 8.79 16.32 -14.19
N ASN A 154 7.78 16.78 -14.91
CA ASN A 154 6.58 16.03 -15.31
C ASN A 154 5.72 15.46 -14.16
N PHE A 155 6.01 15.81 -12.91
CA PHE A 155 5.29 15.31 -11.72
C PHE A 155 3.85 15.83 -11.63
N GLY A 156 3.65 17.14 -11.84
CA GLY A 156 2.41 17.82 -11.46
C GLY A 156 1.14 17.27 -12.14
N GLY A 157 1.24 16.80 -13.39
CA GLY A 157 0.12 16.16 -14.09
C GLY A 157 -0.27 14.84 -13.44
N LYS A 158 0.70 13.95 -13.23
CA LYS A 158 0.49 12.63 -12.64
C LYS A 158 0.11 12.69 -11.17
N TYR A 159 0.62 13.68 -10.44
CA TYR A 159 0.19 13.91 -9.07
C TYR A 159 -1.29 14.30 -8.97
N ARG A 160 -1.85 15.05 -9.94
CA ARG A 160 -3.29 15.34 -9.97
C ARG A 160 -4.11 14.08 -10.21
N GLU A 161 -3.69 13.23 -11.14
CA GLU A 161 -4.32 11.92 -11.38
C GLU A 161 -4.28 11.05 -10.10
N PHE A 162 -3.12 10.98 -9.43
CA PHE A 162 -2.97 10.25 -8.18
C PHE A 162 -3.87 10.79 -7.07
N ARG A 163 -3.96 12.10 -6.87
CA ARG A 163 -4.88 12.70 -5.88
C ARG A 163 -6.35 12.39 -6.18
N ALA A 164 -6.73 12.35 -7.46
CA ALA A 164 -8.08 11.96 -7.85
C ALA A 164 -8.35 10.48 -7.52
N CYS A 165 -7.35 9.60 -7.69
CA CYS A 165 -7.43 8.22 -7.23
C CYS A 165 -7.64 8.14 -5.72
N LEU A 166 -6.82 8.85 -4.92
CA LEU A 166 -6.93 8.86 -3.46
C LEU A 166 -8.32 9.26 -2.96
N ALA A 167 -8.97 10.21 -3.63
CA ALA A 167 -10.32 10.66 -3.29
C ALA A 167 -11.40 9.59 -3.55
N ASN A 168 -11.11 8.59 -4.39
CA ASN A 168 -12.02 7.51 -4.77
C ASN A 168 -11.69 6.16 -4.11
N LEU A 169 -10.71 6.12 -3.20
CA LEU A 169 -10.39 4.92 -2.43
C LEU A 169 -11.58 4.49 -1.56
N LEU A 170 -11.80 3.19 -1.47
CA LEU A 170 -12.83 2.63 -0.60
C LEU A 170 -12.49 2.89 0.88
N PRO A 171 -13.48 3.24 1.73
CA PRO A 171 -13.26 3.57 3.14
C PRO A 171 -13.17 2.32 4.04
N TYR A 172 -12.68 1.19 3.51
CA TYR A 172 -12.52 -0.09 4.20
C TYR A 172 -11.44 -0.92 3.50
N SER A 173 -10.72 -1.74 4.25
CA SER A 173 -9.63 -2.57 3.73
C SER A 173 -10.07 -4.01 3.44
N PHE A 174 -9.14 -4.82 2.92
CA PHE A 174 -9.35 -6.27 2.80
C PHE A 174 -9.67 -6.91 4.15
N ASP A 175 -8.94 -6.55 5.21
CA ASP A 175 -9.13 -7.12 6.55
C ASP A 175 -10.54 -6.89 7.10
N ASP A 176 -11.19 -5.79 6.72
CA ASP A 176 -12.56 -5.46 7.12
C ASP A 176 -13.60 -6.37 6.47
N ILE A 177 -13.29 -6.98 5.33
CA ILE A 177 -14.20 -7.83 4.56
C ILE A 177 -13.82 -9.31 4.57
N ALA A 178 -12.57 -9.62 4.89
CA ALA A 178 -12.00 -10.96 4.82
C ALA A 178 -12.77 -11.98 5.66
N PHE A 179 -13.37 -11.55 6.77
CA PHE A 179 -14.28 -12.34 7.58
C PHE A 179 -15.59 -11.58 7.80
N THR A 180 -16.66 -12.02 7.15
CA THR A 180 -17.97 -11.36 7.25
C THR A 180 -19.06 -12.35 7.62
N VAL A 181 -19.92 -11.96 8.57
CA VAL A 181 -21.14 -12.70 8.93
C VAL A 181 -22.36 -11.97 8.38
N LEU A 182 -23.15 -12.68 7.59
CA LEU A 182 -24.39 -12.20 6.98
C LEU A 182 -25.58 -12.90 7.62
N ASN A 183 -26.58 -12.15 8.08
CA ASN A 183 -27.78 -12.69 8.71
C ASN A 183 -28.97 -12.67 7.75
N TYR A 184 -29.87 -13.62 7.95
CA TYR A 184 -31.10 -13.79 7.16
C TYR A 184 -32.36 -13.47 7.98
N GLN A 185 -33.39 -13.03 7.28
CA GLN A 185 -34.73 -12.87 7.85
C GLN A 185 -35.31 -14.24 8.24
N GLU A 186 -36.36 -14.23 9.07
CA GLU A 186 -37.04 -15.43 9.55
C GLU A 186 -37.66 -16.23 8.39
N GLY A 187 -37.50 -17.56 8.42
CA GLY A 187 -38.09 -18.50 7.44
C GLY A 187 -37.58 -18.39 5.99
N GLY A 188 -36.74 -17.41 5.67
CA GLY A 188 -36.45 -17.02 4.29
C GLY A 188 -35.02 -17.25 3.80
N VAL A 189 -34.85 -17.01 2.50
CA VAL A 189 -33.55 -16.91 1.80
C VAL A 189 -33.14 -15.45 1.58
N GLU A 190 -33.82 -14.51 2.24
CA GLU A 190 -33.53 -13.08 2.13
C GLU A 190 -32.57 -12.60 3.23
N LEU A 191 -31.54 -11.87 2.82
CA LEU A 191 -30.60 -11.22 3.72
C LEU A 191 -31.26 -10.04 4.43
N THR A 192 -30.78 -9.72 5.64
CA THR A 192 -31.13 -8.45 6.27
C THR A 192 -30.60 -7.28 5.43
N ARG A 193 -31.21 -6.09 5.57
CA ARG A 193 -30.75 -4.87 4.87
C ARG A 193 -29.28 -4.57 5.16
N PHE A 194 -28.85 -4.71 6.41
CA PHE A 194 -27.47 -4.50 6.82
C PHE A 194 -26.53 -5.52 6.15
N SER A 195 -26.87 -6.81 6.20
CA SER A 195 -26.06 -7.85 5.56
C SER A 195 -26.01 -7.71 4.04
N SER A 196 -27.08 -7.24 3.41
CA SER A 196 -27.09 -6.94 1.98
C SER A 196 -26.10 -5.81 1.63
N GLN A 197 -26.02 -4.77 2.46
CA GLN A 197 -25.02 -3.70 2.28
C GLN A 197 -23.59 -4.20 2.51
N GLN A 198 -23.36 -5.09 3.48
CA GLN A 198 -22.04 -5.70 3.68
C GLN A 198 -21.64 -6.58 2.50
N LEU A 199 -22.57 -7.38 1.97
CA LEU A 199 -22.32 -8.18 0.77
C LEU A 199 -21.97 -7.29 -0.43
N GLN A 200 -22.67 -6.17 -0.63
CA GLN A 200 -22.33 -5.20 -1.69
C GLN A 200 -20.93 -4.61 -1.52
N LYS A 201 -20.48 -4.35 -0.28
CA LYS A 201 -19.10 -3.88 -0.02
C LYS A 201 -18.06 -4.93 -0.44
N ILE A 202 -18.30 -6.19 -0.10
CA ILE A 202 -17.47 -7.32 -0.51
C ILE A 202 -17.42 -7.39 -2.03
N GLN A 203 -18.58 -7.43 -2.70
CA GLN A 203 -18.65 -7.48 -4.16
C GLN A 203 -17.87 -6.33 -4.82
N ARG A 204 -18.07 -5.10 -4.32
CA ARG A 204 -17.40 -3.92 -4.85
C ARG A 204 -15.89 -4.01 -4.71
N TYR A 205 -15.39 -4.46 -3.56
CA TYR A 205 -13.95 -4.62 -3.36
C TYR A 205 -13.37 -5.70 -4.27
N LEU A 206 -13.98 -6.89 -4.28
CA LEU A 206 -13.48 -8.04 -5.04
C LEU A 206 -13.58 -7.83 -6.56
N SER A 207 -14.47 -6.95 -7.03
CA SER A 207 -14.54 -6.58 -8.45
C SER A 207 -13.28 -5.87 -8.97
N PHE A 208 -12.45 -5.31 -8.08
CA PHE A 208 -11.17 -4.68 -8.43
C PHE A 208 -9.96 -5.51 -8.01
N ASP A 209 -10.17 -6.68 -7.39
CA ASP A 209 -9.12 -7.49 -6.82
C ASP A 209 -9.03 -8.86 -7.51
N PRO A 210 -8.17 -9.01 -8.53
CA PRO A 210 -8.02 -10.27 -9.24
C PRO A 210 -7.25 -11.35 -8.45
N GLU A 211 -6.61 -10.97 -7.34
CA GLU A 211 -5.68 -11.82 -6.58
C GLU A 211 -6.34 -12.64 -5.48
N VAL A 212 -7.67 -12.61 -5.38
CA VAL A 212 -8.42 -13.44 -4.42
C VAL A 212 -8.11 -14.92 -4.66
N GLU A 213 -7.54 -15.61 -3.69
CA GLU A 213 -7.15 -17.01 -3.81
C GLU A 213 -8.33 -17.95 -3.60
N LEU A 214 -9.04 -17.76 -2.48
CA LEU A 214 -10.10 -18.65 -2.04
C LEU A 214 -11.20 -17.89 -1.32
N VAL A 215 -12.45 -18.27 -1.58
CA VAL A 215 -13.63 -17.81 -0.86
C VAL A 215 -14.37 -19.02 -0.31
N LEU A 216 -14.50 -19.07 1.02
CA LEU A 216 -15.29 -20.09 1.73
C LEU A 216 -16.60 -19.48 2.21
N ILE A 217 -17.71 -20.13 1.89
CA ILE A 217 -19.06 -19.71 2.24
C ILE A 217 -19.73 -20.82 3.05
N ASP A 218 -19.84 -20.62 4.35
CA ASP A 218 -20.52 -21.55 5.26
C ASP A 218 -21.90 -21.02 5.64
N ALA A 219 -22.96 -21.77 5.38
CA ALA A 219 -24.33 -21.38 5.69
C ALA A 219 -24.94 -22.21 6.81
N TYR A 220 -25.74 -21.57 7.66
CA TYR A 220 -26.35 -22.16 8.85
C TYR A 220 -27.83 -21.74 8.96
N THR A 221 -28.63 -22.57 9.62
CA THR A 221 -30.02 -22.27 9.99
C THR A 221 -30.16 -22.18 11.51
N ASP A 222 -31.33 -21.74 11.96
CA ASP A 222 -31.76 -22.00 13.33
C ASP A 222 -32.30 -23.44 13.45
N SER A 223 -32.78 -23.81 14.63
CA SER A 223 -33.34 -25.13 14.92
C SER A 223 -34.80 -25.31 14.52
N TYR A 224 -35.42 -24.33 13.83
CA TYR A 224 -36.84 -24.43 13.50
C TYR A 224 -37.02 -25.16 12.17
N GLY A 225 -37.99 -26.09 12.12
CA GLY A 225 -38.23 -26.93 10.95
C GLY A 225 -37.49 -28.27 11.00
N GLY A 226 -37.64 -29.06 9.93
CA GLY A 226 -37.04 -30.38 9.85
C GLY A 226 -35.58 -30.33 9.39
N ARG A 227 -34.72 -31.19 9.95
CA ARG A 227 -33.28 -31.29 9.59
C ARG A 227 -32.99 -31.31 8.08
N SER A 228 -33.78 -32.06 7.30
CA SER A 228 -33.62 -32.13 5.83
C SER A 228 -33.99 -30.80 5.15
N VAL A 229 -35.00 -30.10 5.66
CA VAL A 229 -35.40 -28.76 5.18
C VAL A 229 -34.29 -27.75 5.51
N ASN A 230 -33.79 -27.77 6.75
CA ASN A 230 -32.73 -26.89 7.20
C ASN A 230 -31.43 -27.08 6.40
N GLN A 231 -31.09 -28.32 6.07
CA GLN A 231 -29.98 -28.61 5.16
C GLN A 231 -30.18 -27.92 3.80
N LYS A 232 -31.32 -28.16 3.13
CA LYS A 232 -31.63 -27.54 1.83
C LYS A 232 -31.65 -26.01 1.88
N VAL A 233 -32.15 -25.42 2.97
CA VAL A 233 -32.15 -23.96 3.17
C VAL A 233 -30.73 -23.42 3.28
N SER A 234 -29.88 -24.08 4.07
CA SER A 234 -28.48 -23.67 4.18
C SER A 234 -27.74 -23.80 2.84
N ASP A 235 -27.93 -24.89 2.10
CA ASP A 235 -27.32 -25.09 0.78
C ASP A 235 -27.73 -23.95 -0.18
N LYS A 236 -29.03 -23.64 -0.26
CA LYS A 236 -29.54 -22.53 -1.09
C LYS A 236 -28.98 -21.16 -0.70
N ARG A 237 -28.80 -20.89 0.59
CA ARG A 237 -28.21 -19.63 1.06
C ARG A 237 -26.74 -19.52 0.65
N ALA A 238 -25.98 -20.61 0.78
CA ALA A 238 -24.59 -20.64 0.36
C ALA A 238 -24.46 -20.44 -1.16
N ASP A 239 -25.29 -21.13 -1.93
CA ASP A 239 -25.30 -21.02 -3.40
C ASP A 239 -25.73 -19.63 -3.87
N SER A 240 -26.72 -19.01 -3.21
CA SER A 240 -27.12 -17.63 -3.53
C SER A 240 -25.99 -16.62 -3.34
N VAL A 241 -25.23 -16.71 -2.24
CA VAL A 241 -24.07 -15.83 -2.03
C VAL A 241 -22.96 -16.13 -3.04
N LYS A 242 -22.75 -17.41 -3.36
CA LYS A 242 -21.79 -17.82 -4.41
C LYS A 242 -22.13 -17.21 -5.76
N ASP A 243 -23.38 -17.29 -6.20
CA ASP A 243 -23.82 -16.74 -7.48
C ASP A 243 -23.61 -15.22 -7.55
N ILE A 244 -23.89 -14.52 -6.46
CA ILE A 244 -23.65 -13.08 -6.31
C ILE A 244 -22.15 -12.73 -6.46
N LEU A 245 -21.27 -13.54 -5.87
CA LEU A 245 -19.82 -13.35 -5.97
C LEU A 245 -19.26 -13.71 -7.35
N ILE A 246 -19.80 -14.77 -8.00
CA ILE A 246 -19.46 -15.11 -9.39
C ILE A 246 -19.84 -13.96 -10.32
N ALA A 247 -21.03 -13.39 -10.15
CA ALA A 247 -21.49 -12.24 -10.93
C ALA A 247 -20.60 -10.98 -10.73
N SER A 248 -19.80 -10.96 -9.66
CA SER A 248 -18.85 -9.86 -9.37
C SER A 248 -17.48 -10.08 -10.03
N GLY A 249 -17.28 -11.17 -10.77
CA GLY A 249 -16.06 -11.48 -11.52
C GLY A 249 -15.17 -12.54 -10.87
N ILE A 250 -15.55 -13.11 -9.74
CA ILE A 250 -14.75 -14.14 -9.06
C ILE A 250 -14.94 -15.49 -9.76
N PRO A 251 -13.86 -16.17 -10.18
CA PRO A 251 -13.96 -17.49 -10.79
C PRO A 251 -14.64 -18.51 -9.87
N LYS A 252 -15.56 -19.30 -10.43
CA LYS A 252 -16.38 -20.28 -9.68
C LYS A 252 -15.54 -21.32 -8.93
N ASP A 253 -14.39 -21.67 -9.47
CA ASP A 253 -13.41 -22.61 -8.91
C ASP A 253 -12.75 -22.09 -7.63
N ARG A 254 -12.72 -20.77 -7.42
CA ARG A 254 -12.21 -20.16 -6.18
C ARG A 254 -13.26 -20.07 -5.06
N ILE A 255 -14.51 -20.44 -5.33
CA ILE A 255 -15.62 -20.31 -4.37
C ILE A 255 -16.14 -21.68 -3.93
N HIS A 256 -15.93 -22.02 -2.66
CA HIS A 256 -16.47 -23.21 -2.04
C HIS A 256 -17.63 -22.87 -1.10
N THR A 257 -18.74 -23.57 -1.29
CA THR A 257 -19.95 -23.46 -0.48
C THR A 257 -20.13 -24.68 0.39
N SER A 258 -20.69 -24.50 1.59
CA SER A 258 -21.05 -25.58 2.50
C SER A 258 -22.27 -25.19 3.32
N GLY A 259 -23.38 -25.91 3.13
CA GLY A 259 -24.55 -25.82 4.00
C GLY A 259 -24.40 -26.77 5.18
N HIS A 260 -24.56 -26.25 6.40
CA HIS A 260 -24.46 -27.05 7.63
C HIS A 260 -25.82 -27.37 8.26
N GLY A 261 -26.91 -26.83 7.71
CA GLY A 261 -28.25 -26.88 8.31
C GLY A 261 -28.26 -26.29 9.71
N GLU A 262 -29.00 -26.93 10.61
CA GLU A 262 -29.15 -26.56 12.04
C GLU A 262 -27.99 -27.06 12.93
N LYS A 263 -26.85 -27.42 12.33
CA LYS A 263 -25.67 -27.79 13.11
C LYS A 263 -24.89 -26.53 13.50
N ARG A 264 -24.09 -26.63 14.55
CA ARG A 264 -23.11 -25.58 14.94
C ARG A 264 -23.77 -24.21 15.18
N HIS A 265 -24.82 -24.20 16.00
CA HIS A 265 -25.40 -22.98 16.54
C HIS A 265 -24.36 -22.18 17.33
N VAL A 266 -24.42 -20.86 17.24
CA VAL A 266 -23.53 -19.95 18.00
C VAL A 266 -24.17 -19.52 19.32
N THR A 267 -25.48 -19.67 19.44
CA THR A 267 -26.28 -19.31 20.62
C THR A 267 -27.47 -20.26 20.74
N GLY A 268 -28.32 -20.07 21.75
CA GLY A 268 -29.56 -20.82 21.96
C GLY A 268 -30.52 -20.69 20.76
N ASN A 269 -31.68 -21.35 20.85
CA ASN A 269 -32.75 -21.17 19.86
C ASN A 269 -34.09 -20.83 20.53
N ASP A 270 -34.08 -20.54 21.82
CA ASP A 270 -35.29 -20.30 22.60
C ASP A 270 -35.86 -18.92 22.28
N LEU A 271 -34.97 -17.93 22.16
CA LEU A 271 -35.33 -16.55 21.85
C LEU A 271 -35.23 -16.23 20.35
N ALA A 272 -36.10 -15.32 19.88
CA ALA A 272 -36.12 -14.90 18.48
C ALA A 272 -34.79 -14.26 18.02
N GLU A 273 -34.17 -13.44 18.89
CA GLU A 273 -32.86 -12.83 18.61
C GLU A 273 -31.74 -13.88 18.54
N GLU A 274 -31.80 -14.94 19.36
CA GLU A 274 -30.82 -16.03 19.29
C GLU A 274 -30.93 -16.80 17.97
N ARG A 275 -32.15 -17.14 17.56
CA ARG A 275 -32.40 -17.79 16.25
C ARG A 275 -31.89 -16.94 15.08
N LYS A 276 -32.06 -15.62 15.15
CA LYS A 276 -31.54 -14.68 14.13
C LYS A 276 -30.02 -14.70 14.01
N MET A 277 -29.30 -14.90 15.11
CA MET A 277 -27.85 -15.08 15.08
C MET A 277 -27.44 -16.43 14.49
N ASN A 278 -28.25 -17.47 14.68
CA ASN A 278 -28.01 -18.78 14.08
C ASN A 278 -28.27 -18.81 12.56
N ARG A 279 -29.29 -18.07 12.08
CA ARG A 279 -29.56 -17.88 10.64
C ARG A 279 -28.51 -16.99 9.97
N ARG A 280 -27.36 -17.57 9.67
CA ARG A 280 -26.20 -16.83 9.14
C ARG A 280 -25.51 -17.52 7.98
N VAL A 281 -24.81 -16.73 7.18
CA VAL A 281 -23.76 -17.16 6.26
C VAL A 281 -22.46 -16.50 6.71
N VAL A 282 -21.40 -17.28 6.78
CA VAL A 282 -20.05 -16.79 7.09
C VAL A 282 -19.23 -16.85 5.81
N ILE A 283 -18.68 -15.72 5.42
CA ILE A 283 -17.78 -15.59 4.28
C ILE A 283 -16.36 -15.44 4.83
N LYS A 284 -15.44 -16.25 4.31
CA LYS A 284 -14.01 -16.13 4.56
C LYS A 284 -13.28 -15.99 3.24
N ILE A 285 -12.44 -14.97 3.11
CA ILE A 285 -11.68 -14.68 1.90
C ILE A 285 -10.20 -14.76 2.25
N THR A 286 -9.40 -15.44 1.44
CA THR A 286 -7.95 -15.49 1.57
C THR A 286 -7.25 -14.94 0.32
N LYS A 287 -6.06 -14.41 0.55
CA LYS A 287 -5.11 -13.96 -0.48
C LYS A 287 -3.84 -14.79 -0.39
N PRO A 288 -3.12 -14.95 -1.51
CA PRO A 288 -1.80 -15.56 -1.46
C PRO A 288 -0.88 -14.75 -0.54
N ILE A 289 -0.04 -15.45 0.21
CA ILE A 289 0.98 -14.86 1.11
C ILE A 289 2.15 -14.31 0.29
#